data_AF-A0A9X4AUB5-F1
#
_entry.id   AF-A0A9X4AUB5-F1
#
_cell.length_a   1.000
_cell.length_b   1.000
_cell.length_c   1.000
_cell.angle_alpha   90.00
_cell.angle_beta   90.00
_cell.angle_gamma   90.00
#
_symmetry.space_group_name_H-M   'P 1'
#
loop_
_entity.id
_entity.type
_entity.pdbx_description
1 polymer ?
#
loop_
_entity_poly.entity_id
_entity_poly.type
_entity_poly.pdbx_seq_one_letter_code
_entity_poly.pdbx_strand_id
1 'polypeptide(L)'
;MKNIIGYHNTEKMGYSLIDGKGPFTFYTRKPVQHLLGARVWAIAGEGQPRRYFLGGWFIVNEARPTDRDEFTNLVRGTEGKTFKPMIRLDQHAWFADFRKSQSNFSLGLLAAKDEFVRHLEALAAQATATKGRG
;
A
#
# COMPACT_ATOMS: atom_id res chain seq x y z
N MET A 1 6.73 9.94 11.91
CA MET A 1 7.03 8.90 10.88
C MET A 1 6.32 9.30 9.59
N LYS A 2 6.98 9.24 8.43
CA LYS A 2 6.33 9.54 7.15
C LYS A 2 5.38 8.39 6.76
N ASN A 3 4.19 8.70 6.27
CA ASN A 3 3.23 7.73 5.76
C ASN A 3 3.10 7.88 4.25
N ILE A 4 3.30 6.79 3.52
CA ILE A 4 3.34 6.73 2.07
C ILE A 4 2.28 5.75 1.60
N ILE A 5 1.54 6.11 0.56
CA ILE A 5 0.62 5.20 -0.12
C ILE A 5 1.34 4.57 -1.30
N GLY A 6 1.41 3.25 -1.33
CA GLY A 6 1.85 2.45 -2.47
C GLY A 6 0.67 1.79 -3.15
N TYR A 7 0.48 2.07 -4.44
CA TYR A 7 -0.61 1.50 -5.21
C TYR A 7 -0.16 0.33 -6.10
N HIS A 8 -0.90 -0.77 -6.02
CA HIS A 8 -0.73 -1.98 -6.82
C HIS A 8 -1.97 -2.16 -7.72
N ASN A 9 -1.80 -1.97 -9.02
CA ASN A 9 -2.84 -2.25 -10.00
C ASN A 9 -2.72 -3.72 -10.44
N THR A 10 -3.63 -4.57 -9.96
CA THR A 10 -3.53 -6.02 -10.17
C THR A 10 -3.52 -6.41 -11.65
N GLU A 11 -4.32 -5.78 -12.51
CA GLU A 11 -4.35 -6.10 -13.95
C GLU A 11 -3.09 -5.60 -14.67
N LYS A 12 -2.53 -4.45 -14.27
CA LYS A 12 -1.27 -3.97 -14.83
C LYS A 12 -0.08 -4.84 -14.40
N MET A 13 -0.10 -5.32 -13.16
CA MET A 13 0.98 -6.13 -12.59
C MET A 13 0.86 -7.61 -12.96
N GLY A 14 -0.32 -8.09 -13.33
CA GLY A 14 -0.58 -9.48 -13.72
C GLY A 14 -0.69 -10.46 -12.55
N TYR A 15 -0.68 -9.98 -11.30
CA TYR A 15 -0.81 -10.79 -10.09
C TYR A 15 -1.42 -9.98 -8.93
N SER A 16 -2.07 -10.64 -7.96
CA SER A 16 -2.63 -9.96 -6.78
C SER A 16 -1.53 -9.51 -5.82
N LEU A 17 -1.75 -8.36 -5.16
CA LEU A 17 -0.81 -7.78 -4.19
C LEU A 17 -0.36 -8.80 -3.13
N ILE A 18 -1.25 -9.70 -2.70
CA ILE A 18 -1.01 -10.65 -1.61
C ILE A 18 -0.36 -11.98 -2.04
N ASP A 19 -0.25 -12.21 -3.35
CA ASP A 19 0.33 -13.41 -3.97
C ASP A 19 1.72 -13.15 -4.57
N GLY A 20 2.18 -11.89 -4.53
CA GLY A 20 3.50 -11.48 -5.04
C GLY A 20 4.68 -12.00 -4.22
N LYS A 21 5.91 -11.76 -4.73
CA LYS A 21 7.22 -12.24 -4.21
C LYS A 21 7.62 -11.78 -2.79
N GLY A 22 6.69 -11.26 -1.99
CA GLY A 22 6.91 -10.86 -0.60
C GLY A 22 6.00 -9.69 -0.22
N PRO A 23 5.38 -9.72 0.98
CA PRO A 23 4.31 -8.80 1.34
C PRO A 23 4.73 -7.33 1.50
N PHE A 24 6.04 -7.05 1.53
CA PHE A 24 6.60 -5.76 1.94
C PHE A 24 7.58 -5.19 0.92
N THR A 25 7.35 -5.40 -0.38
CA THR A 25 8.23 -4.88 -1.44
C THR A 25 7.43 -4.10 -2.48
N PHE A 26 7.87 -2.88 -2.81
CA PHE A 26 7.33 -2.08 -3.90
C PHE A 26 8.41 -1.72 -4.90
N TYR A 27 8.09 -1.84 -6.18
CA TYR A 27 8.93 -1.41 -7.29
C TYR A 27 8.43 -0.07 -7.83
N THR A 28 9.36 0.83 -8.16
CA THR A 28 9.03 2.16 -8.67
C THR A 28 10.13 2.70 -9.58
N ARG A 29 9.78 3.65 -10.44
CA ARG A 29 10.76 4.42 -11.23
C ARG A 29 11.31 5.63 -10.47
N LYS A 30 10.67 6.00 -9.36
CA LYS A 30 11.01 7.20 -8.58
C LYS A 30 12.18 6.93 -7.63
N PRO A 31 12.99 7.94 -7.29
CA PRO A 31 14.00 7.82 -6.23
C PRO A 31 13.35 7.45 -4.89
N VAL A 32 13.98 6.54 -4.13
CA VAL A 32 13.38 5.93 -2.93
C VAL A 32 14.18 6.12 -1.65
N GLN A 33 15.43 6.60 -1.72
CA GLN A 33 16.31 6.70 -0.56
C GLN A 33 15.71 7.52 0.60
N HIS A 34 14.93 8.54 0.29
CA HIS A 34 14.24 9.40 1.25
C HIS A 34 13.07 8.72 1.99
N LEU A 35 12.75 7.47 1.65
CA LEU A 35 11.67 6.67 2.22
C LEU A 35 12.15 5.73 3.34
N LEU A 36 13.45 5.60 3.60
CA LEU A 36 13.95 4.82 4.75
C LEU A 36 13.29 5.30 6.06
N GLY A 37 12.77 4.36 6.84
CA GLY A 37 12.01 4.60 8.07
C GLY A 37 10.56 5.09 7.88
N ALA A 38 10.11 5.26 6.63
CA ALA A 38 8.70 5.56 6.34
C ALA A 38 7.83 4.31 6.44
N ARG A 39 6.55 4.50 6.80
CA ARG A 39 5.53 3.46 6.68
C ARG A 39 4.89 3.54 5.30
N VAL A 40 4.89 2.44 4.57
CA VAL A 40 4.14 2.30 3.31
C VAL A 40 2.85 1.55 3.58
N TRP A 41 1.72 2.12 3.17
CA TRP A 41 0.41 1.50 3.12
C TRP A 41 0.16 0.96 1.71
N ALA A 42 -0.04 -0.34 1.59
CA ALA A 42 -0.18 -1.03 0.32
C ALA A 42 -1.66 -1.13 -0.08
N ILE A 43 -2.03 -0.42 -1.14
CA ILE A 43 -3.40 -0.37 -1.67
C ILE A 43 -3.45 -1.14 -2.98
N ALA A 44 -4.34 -2.13 -3.07
CA ALA A 44 -4.61 -2.86 -4.30
C ALA A 44 -5.84 -2.29 -5.00
N GLY A 45 -5.79 -2.21 -6.32
CA GLY A 45 -6.95 -1.98 -7.17
C GLY A 45 -7.25 -3.22 -8.01
N GLU A 46 -8.46 -3.76 -7.94
CA GLU A 46 -8.84 -5.02 -8.60
C GLU A 46 -10.21 -4.94 -9.29
N GLY A 47 -10.32 -5.60 -10.45
CA GLY A 47 -11.55 -5.82 -11.20
C GLY A 47 -12.01 -4.65 -12.07
N GLN A 48 -13.11 -4.91 -12.79
CA GLN A 48 -13.88 -3.93 -13.54
C GLN A 48 -15.39 -4.11 -13.21
N PRO A 49 -16.06 -3.14 -12.57
CA PRO A 49 -15.54 -1.84 -12.13
C PRO A 49 -14.47 -1.99 -11.01
N ARG A 50 -13.54 -1.02 -10.95
CA ARG A 50 -12.38 -1.05 -10.06
C ARG A 50 -12.80 -0.97 -8.59
N ARG A 51 -12.42 -1.99 -7.81
CA ARG A 51 -12.53 -2.01 -6.34
C ARG A 51 -11.17 -1.76 -5.71
N TYR A 52 -11.16 -1.23 -4.49
CA TYR A 52 -9.92 -0.82 -3.82
C TYR A 52 -9.81 -1.46 -2.43
N PHE A 53 -8.64 -1.96 -2.12
CA PHE A 53 -8.38 -2.73 -0.92
C PHE A 53 -7.09 -2.32 -0.23
N LEU A 54 -7.09 -2.31 1.10
CA LEU A 54 -5.88 -2.24 1.90
C LEU A 54 -5.34 -3.65 2.10
N GLY A 55 -4.20 -3.93 1.47
CA GLY A 55 -3.53 -5.23 1.55
C GLY A 55 -2.56 -5.34 2.71
N GLY A 56 -2.04 -4.22 3.21
CA GLY A 56 -1.10 -4.23 4.33
C GLY A 56 -0.36 -2.92 4.53
N TRP A 57 0.62 -2.96 5.43
CA TRP A 57 1.59 -1.90 5.61
C TRP A 57 2.95 -2.49 6.00
N PHE A 58 4.02 -1.72 5.80
CA PHE A 58 5.36 -2.07 6.27
C PHE A 58 6.23 -0.84 6.53
N ILE A 59 7.26 -0.99 7.35
CA ILE A 59 8.29 0.02 7.56
C ILE A 59 9.45 -0.24 6.60
N VAL A 60 9.80 0.77 5.82
CA VAL A 60 10.90 0.68 4.85
C VAL A 60 12.22 0.63 5.63
N ASN A 61 12.97 -0.46 5.47
CA ASN A 61 14.33 -0.59 6.00
C ASN A 61 15.38 -0.83 4.90
N GLU A 62 14.93 -1.07 3.66
CA GLU A 62 15.79 -1.21 2.50
C GLU A 62 15.23 -0.35 1.36
N ALA A 63 16.09 0.46 0.75
CA ALA A 63 15.78 1.26 -0.42
C ALA A 63 17.00 1.19 -1.35
N ARG A 64 16.83 0.69 -2.58
CA ARG A 64 17.94 0.50 -3.50
C ARG A 64 17.52 0.49 -4.97
N PRO A 65 18.47 0.71 -5.90
CA PRO A 65 18.26 0.42 -7.31
C PRO A 65 17.96 -1.07 -7.56
N THR A 66 17.33 -1.35 -8.70
CA THR A 66 17.06 -2.71 -9.16
C THR A 66 17.32 -2.83 -10.65
N ASP A 67 17.73 -4.03 -11.08
CA ASP A 67 18.07 -4.32 -12.48
C ASP A 67 16.84 -4.75 -13.29
N ARG A 68 15.64 -4.25 -12.94
CA ARG A 68 14.41 -4.59 -13.67
C ARG A 68 14.14 -3.55 -14.73
N ASP A 69 13.92 -3.99 -15.98
CA ASP A 69 13.71 -3.10 -17.12
C ASP A 69 12.60 -2.06 -16.91
N GLU A 70 11.54 -2.42 -16.19
CA GLU A 70 10.39 -1.54 -15.98
C GLU A 70 10.49 -0.64 -14.74
N PHE A 71 11.40 -0.93 -13.80
CA PHE A 71 11.50 -0.24 -12.51
C PHE A 71 12.95 0.00 -12.14
N THR A 72 13.32 1.25 -11.85
CA THR A 72 14.71 1.60 -11.53
C THR A 72 15.03 1.45 -10.05
N ASN A 73 14.02 1.40 -9.19
CA ASN A 73 14.17 1.41 -7.74
C ASN A 73 13.20 0.44 -7.04
N LEU A 74 13.58 0.00 -5.84
CA LEU A 74 12.69 -0.72 -4.93
C LEU A 74 12.79 -0.20 -3.50
N VAL A 75 11.69 -0.33 -2.77
CA VAL A 75 11.66 -0.28 -1.31
C VAL A 75 11.20 -1.60 -0.74
N ARG A 76 11.79 -1.99 0.38
CA ARG A 76 11.41 -3.19 1.13
C ARG A 76 11.38 -2.92 2.64
N GLY A 77 10.52 -3.67 3.34
CA GLY A 77 10.49 -3.75 4.80
C GLY A 77 10.61 -5.18 5.31
N THR A 78 11.04 -5.33 6.56
CA THR A 78 10.96 -6.59 7.32
C THR A 78 9.91 -6.54 8.41
N GLU A 79 9.50 -5.34 8.85
CA GLU A 79 8.41 -5.11 9.79
C GLU A 79 7.17 -4.65 9.03
N GLY A 80 6.03 -5.28 9.32
CA GLY A 80 4.78 -4.91 8.68
C GLY A 80 3.65 -5.86 9.01
N LYS A 81 2.52 -5.65 8.36
CA LYS A 81 1.34 -6.50 8.44
C LYS A 81 0.67 -6.65 7.09
N THR A 82 0.27 -7.87 6.76
CA THR A 82 -0.60 -8.17 5.62
C THR A 82 -2.00 -8.52 6.11
N PHE A 83 -3.01 -8.11 5.35
CA PHE A 83 -4.40 -8.45 5.59
C PHE A 83 -4.84 -9.53 4.61
N LYS A 84 -5.24 -10.68 5.16
CA LYS A 84 -5.88 -11.79 4.43
C LYS A 84 -7.15 -12.17 5.20
N PRO A 85 -8.36 -11.89 4.67
CA PRO A 85 -8.62 -11.14 3.42
C PRO A 85 -8.17 -9.67 3.49
N MET A 86 -7.96 -9.03 2.33
CA MET A 86 -7.69 -7.60 2.26
C MET A 86 -8.91 -6.78 2.71
N ILE A 87 -8.68 -5.59 3.29
CA ILE A 87 -9.76 -4.75 3.82
C ILE A 87 -10.30 -3.87 2.69
N ARG A 88 -11.61 -3.93 2.44
CA ARG A 88 -12.25 -3.14 1.37
C ARG A 88 -12.30 -1.65 1.75
N LEU A 89 -11.86 -0.77 0.85
CA LEU A 89 -11.75 0.67 1.11
C LEU A 89 -12.86 1.49 0.45
N ASP A 90 -13.28 1.09 -0.75
CA ASP A 90 -14.22 1.83 -1.60
C ASP A 90 -15.66 1.91 -1.05
N GLN A 91 -15.92 1.29 0.09
CA GLN A 91 -17.20 1.35 0.81
C GLN A 91 -17.22 2.42 1.92
N HIS A 92 -16.07 3.02 2.25
CA HIS A 92 -16.00 4.03 3.29
C HIS A 92 -16.22 5.44 2.72
N ALA A 93 -16.98 6.27 3.43
CA ALA A 93 -17.35 7.62 3.00
C ALA A 93 -16.12 8.52 2.69
N TRP A 94 -15.02 8.34 3.44
CA TRP A 94 -13.78 9.11 3.25
C TRP A 94 -12.97 8.68 2.02
N PHE A 95 -13.29 7.53 1.39
CA PHE A 95 -12.45 6.96 0.34
C PHE A 95 -12.39 7.82 -0.93
N ALA A 96 -13.51 8.47 -1.29
CA ALA A 96 -13.55 9.32 -2.47
C ALA A 96 -12.53 10.48 -2.38
N ASP A 97 -12.43 11.10 -1.21
CA ASP A 97 -11.50 12.21 -0.96
C ASP A 97 -10.06 11.71 -0.76
N PHE A 98 -9.89 10.55 -0.13
CA PHE A 98 -8.60 9.87 -0.09
C PHE A 98 -8.06 9.63 -1.49
N ARG A 99 -8.85 9.00 -2.38
CA ARG A 99 -8.44 8.72 -3.76
C ARG A 99 -8.05 9.99 -4.51
N LYS A 100 -8.82 11.07 -4.36
CA LYS A 100 -8.47 12.39 -4.94
C LYS A 100 -7.15 12.93 -4.38
N SER A 101 -6.93 12.85 -3.06
CA SER A 101 -5.69 13.29 -2.41
C SER A 101 -4.45 12.52 -2.92
N GLN A 102 -4.64 11.29 -3.39
CA GLN A 102 -3.60 10.44 -3.95
C GLN A 102 -3.49 10.55 -5.49
N SER A 103 -4.04 11.62 -6.08
CA SER A 103 -4.06 11.86 -7.53
C SER A 103 -4.64 10.66 -8.31
N ASN A 104 -5.69 10.05 -7.77
CA ASN A 104 -6.30 8.81 -8.29
C ASN A 104 -5.29 7.67 -8.47
N PHE A 105 -4.26 7.62 -7.61
CA PHE A 105 -3.16 6.65 -7.63
C PHE A 105 -2.29 6.65 -8.89
N SER A 106 -2.37 7.69 -9.71
CA SER A 106 -1.57 7.81 -10.94
C SER A 106 -0.07 7.99 -10.68
N LEU A 107 0.32 8.37 -9.46
CA LEU A 107 1.70 8.73 -9.09
C LEU A 107 2.48 7.60 -8.39
N GLY A 108 1.88 6.44 -8.14
CA GLY A 108 2.52 5.25 -7.57
C GLY A 108 2.82 5.33 -6.07
N LEU A 109 3.78 6.18 -5.68
CA LEU A 109 4.15 6.48 -4.29
C LEU A 109 3.87 7.95 -3.99
N LEU A 110 3.01 8.23 -3.00
CA LEU A 110 2.68 9.58 -2.58
C LEU A 110 2.48 9.64 -1.07
N ALA A 111 2.78 10.79 -0.46
CA ALA A 111 2.55 11.01 0.96
C ALA A 111 1.03 11.01 1.28
N ALA A 112 0.67 10.36 2.37
CA ALA A 112 -0.66 10.40 2.93
C ALA A 112 -0.82 11.61 3.84
N LYS A 113 -2.00 12.25 3.82
CA LYS A 113 -2.40 13.20 4.87
C LYS A 113 -2.73 12.44 6.15
N ASP A 114 -2.45 13.05 7.30
CA ASP A 114 -2.65 12.43 8.61
C ASP A 114 -4.11 11.97 8.85
N GLU A 115 -5.09 12.69 8.31
CA GLU A 115 -6.50 12.29 8.40
C GLU A 115 -6.77 10.91 7.79
N PHE A 116 -6.20 10.63 6.62
CA PHE A 116 -6.37 9.34 5.95
C PHE A 116 -5.52 8.25 6.60
N VAL A 117 -4.36 8.60 7.15
CA VAL A 117 -3.57 7.67 7.96
C VAL A 117 -4.39 7.17 9.16
N ARG A 118 -5.07 8.06 9.89
CA ARG A 118 -5.92 7.67 11.02
C ARG A 118 -7.04 6.70 10.61
N HIS A 119 -7.65 6.91 9.45
CA HIS A 119 -8.66 5.98 8.94
C HIS A 119 -8.07 4.60 8.60
N LEU A 120 -6.89 4.55 7.97
CA LEU A 120 -6.21 3.30 7.65
C LEU A 120 -5.76 2.55 8.93
N GLU A 121 -5.26 3.27 9.93
CA GLU A 121 -4.89 2.71 11.24
C GLU A 121 -6.11 2.15 11.98
N ALA A 122 -7.24 2.86 11.97
CA ALA A 122 -8.47 2.37 12.58
C ALA A 122 -8.94 1.05 11.93
N LEU A 123 -8.89 0.94 10.60
CA LEU A 123 -9.21 -0.29 9.88
C LEU A 123 -8.23 -1.42 10.20
N ALA A 124 -6.93 -1.12 10.23
CA ALA A 124 -5.89 -2.08 10.58
C ALA A 124 -6.06 -2.63 12.02
N ALA A 125 -6.41 -1.76 12.97
CA ALA A 125 -6.66 -2.15 14.36
C ALA A 125 -7.88 -3.08 14.48
N GLN A 126 -8.99 -2.73 13.82
CA GLN A 126 -10.20 -3.56 13.79
C GLN A 126 -9.94 -4.95 13.22
N ALA A 127 -9.21 -5.04 12.10
CA ALA A 127 -8.84 -6.32 11.49
C ALA A 127 -7.92 -7.18 12.37
N THR A 128 -7.25 -6.57 13.35
CA THR A 128 -6.43 -7.28 14.34
C THR A 128 -7.28 -7.83 15.48
N ALA A 129 -8.21 -7.02 15.99
CA ALA A 129 -9.09 -7.40 17.10
C ALA A 129 -10.01 -8.59 16.74
N THR A 130 -10.49 -8.66 15.49
CA THR A 130 -11.37 -9.74 15.04
C THR A 130 -10.68 -11.11 14.97
N LYS A 131 -9.33 -11.17 14.90
CA LYS A 131 -8.59 -12.44 14.89
C LYS A 131 -8.37 -13.06 16.28
N GLY A 132 -8.72 -12.36 17.37
CA GLY A 132 -8.53 -12.83 18.75
C GLY A 132 -9.75 -13.43 19.44
N ARG A 133 -10.85 -13.70 18.70
CA ARG A 133 -12.09 -14.30 19.23
C ARG A 133 -12.42 -15.66 18.56
N GLY A 134 -11.39 -16.49 18.37
CA GLY A 134 -11.52 -17.86 17.89
C GLY A 134 -11.02 -18.83 18.94
#